data_AF-A0A7C6QSB9-F1
#
_entry.id   AF-A0A7C6QSB9-F1
#
_cell.length_a   1.000
_cell.length_b   1.000
_cell.length_c   1.000
_cell.angle_alpha   90.00
_cell.angle_beta   90.00
_cell.angle_gamma   90.00
#
_symmetry.space_group_name_H-M   'P 1'
#
loop_
_entity.id
_entity.type
_entity.pdbx_description
1 polymer ?
#
loop_
_entity_poly.entity_id
_entity_poly.type
_entity_poly.pdbx_seq_one_letter_code
_entity_poly.pdbx_strand_id
1 'polypeptide(L)'
;MPASQENFAVDVFTFPSSHYALKAEKTCKDAGICVVLIPLPREISADCGVALIVRPEMRREAELLLEEKGVPLDGVHHIVREGREANLWKRLLEA
;
A
#
# COMPACT_ATOMS: atom_id res chain seq x y z
N MET A 1 7.81 -12.23 30.59
CA MET A 1 7.40 -12.98 29.38
C MET A 1 6.86 -11.98 28.36
N PRO A 2 7.63 -11.48 27.38
CA PRO A 2 7.04 -10.78 26.25
C PRO A 2 7.10 -11.71 25.03
N ALA A 3 5.96 -12.31 24.69
CA ALA A 3 5.78 -12.86 23.36
C ALA A 3 5.77 -11.66 22.42
N SER A 4 6.82 -11.52 21.62
CA SER A 4 7.00 -10.50 20.59
C SER A 4 5.76 -10.44 19.70
N GLN A 5 4.90 -9.48 19.97
CA GLN A 5 3.79 -9.12 19.09
C GLN A 5 4.42 -8.41 17.89
N GLU A 6 4.58 -9.11 16.77
CA GLU A 6 4.92 -8.46 15.50
C GLU A 6 3.64 -7.84 14.94
N ASN A 7 3.36 -6.61 15.38
CA ASN A 7 2.36 -5.73 14.76
C ASN A 7 2.91 -5.28 13.40
N PHE A 8 2.20 -5.58 12.32
CA PHE A 8 2.57 -5.15 10.98
C PHE A 8 1.59 -4.10 10.49
N ALA A 9 2.09 -2.89 10.30
CA ALA A 9 1.34 -1.76 9.78
C ALA A 9 1.69 -1.52 8.31
N VAL A 10 0.67 -1.23 7.50
CA VAL A 10 0.77 -0.92 6.08
C VAL A 10 -0.21 0.18 5.72
N ASP A 11 0.17 1.02 4.78
CA ASP A 11 -0.73 2.03 4.23
C ASP A 11 -1.23 1.55 2.87
N VAL A 12 -2.55 1.53 2.72
CA VAL A 12 -3.24 1.12 1.50
C VAL A 12 -3.76 2.35 0.80
N PHE A 13 -3.19 2.66 -0.35
CA PHE A 13 -3.66 3.72 -1.22
C PHE A 13 -4.74 3.19 -2.16
N THR A 14 -5.89 3.86 -2.15
CA THR A 14 -6.97 3.66 -3.10
C THR A 14 -6.84 4.65 -4.25
N PHE A 15 -7.29 4.25 -5.43
CA PHE A 15 -7.22 5.07 -6.63
C PHE A 15 -8.57 5.10 -7.31
N PRO A 16 -8.94 6.24 -7.93
CA PRO A 16 -10.17 6.36 -8.70
C PRO A 16 -10.07 5.68 -10.08
N SER A 17 -8.88 5.20 -10.48
CA SER A 17 -8.65 4.44 -11.72
C SER A 17 -7.48 3.47 -11.59
N SER A 18 -7.61 2.27 -12.16
CA SER A 18 -6.52 1.27 -12.20
C SER A 18 -5.27 1.80 -12.94
N HIS A 19 -5.45 2.72 -13.88
CA HIS A 19 -4.36 3.45 -14.55
C HIS A 19 -3.46 4.20 -13.56
N TYR A 20 -4.05 4.83 -12.54
CA TYR A 20 -3.30 5.55 -11.53
C TYR A 20 -2.59 4.59 -10.58
N ALA A 21 -3.21 3.49 -10.19
CA ALA A 21 -2.56 2.47 -9.35
C ALA A 21 -1.29 1.89 -10.01
N LEU A 22 -1.37 1.53 -11.30
CA LEU A 22 -0.22 1.04 -12.08
C LEU A 22 0.87 2.10 -12.21
N LYS A 23 0.48 3.36 -12.45
CA LYS A 23 1.42 4.48 -12.53
C LYS A 23 2.11 4.73 -11.19
N ALA A 24 1.34 4.69 -10.10
CA ALA A 24 1.81 4.84 -8.73
C ALA A 24 2.84 3.78 -8.38
N GLU A 25 2.51 2.51 -8.67
CA GLU A 25 3.39 1.37 -8.43
C GLU A 25 4.73 1.57 -9.13
N LYS A 26 4.68 1.85 -10.43
CA LYS A 26 5.88 1.98 -11.25
C LYS A 26 6.74 3.16 -10.79
N THR A 27 6.10 4.27 -10.43
CA THR A 27 6.79 5.48 -9.95
C THR A 27 7.47 5.22 -8.61
N CYS A 28 6.78 4.61 -7.66
CA CYS A 28 7.34 4.29 -6.36
C CYS A 28 8.45 3.24 -6.47
N LYS A 29 8.28 2.19 -7.29
CA LYS A 29 9.36 1.23 -7.59
C LYS A 29 10.59 1.89 -8.22
N ASP A 30 10.39 2.85 -9.13
CA ASP A 30 11.48 3.61 -9.77
C ASP A 30 12.24 4.47 -8.76
N ALA A 31 11.55 5.02 -7.76
CA ALA A 31 12.15 5.73 -6.64
C ALA A 31 12.79 4.81 -5.58
N GLY A 32 12.71 3.48 -5.73
CA GLY A 32 13.21 2.51 -4.75
C GLY A 32 12.31 2.34 -3.53
N ILE A 33 11.07 2.81 -3.59
CA ILE A 33 10.07 2.66 -2.52
C ILE A 33 9.45 1.27 -2.61
N CYS A 34 9.40 0.55 -1.47
CA CYS A 34 8.70 -0.73 -1.37
C CYS A 34 7.18 -0.51 -1.44
N VAL A 35 6.65 -0.56 -2.67
CA VAL A 35 5.22 -0.64 -2.95
C VAL A 35 4.86 -1.94 -3.62
N VAL A 36 3.66 -2.43 -3.32
CA VAL A 36 3.08 -3.58 -4.02
C VAL A 36 1.67 -3.24 -4.46
N LEU A 37 1.37 -3.49 -5.73
CA LEU A 37 0.02 -3.36 -6.24
C LEU A 37 -0.72 -4.67 -5.98
N ILE A 38 -1.80 -4.58 -5.21
CA ILE A 38 -2.66 -5.70 -4.89
C ILE A 38 -4.05 -5.51 -5.51
N PRO A 39 -4.72 -6.59 -5.91
CA PRO A 39 -6.15 -6.53 -6.15
C PRO A 39 -6.86 -6.09 -4.87
N LEU A 40 -7.90 -5.27 -5.01
CA LEU A 40 -8.54 -4.60 -3.89
C LEU A 40 -8.98 -5.63 -2.83
N PRO A 41 -8.52 -5.50 -1.58
CA PRO A 41 -8.98 -6.39 -0.52
C PRO A 41 -10.48 -6.16 -0.29
N ARG A 42 -11.23 -7.21 0.05
CA ARG A 42 -12.68 -7.13 0.32
C ARG A 42 -13.09 -6.08 1.36
N GLU A 43 -12.14 -5.63 2.18
CA GLU A 43 -12.35 -4.62 3.21
C GLU A 43 -12.39 -3.18 2.64
N ILE A 44 -11.89 -2.99 1.42
CA ILE A 44 -11.88 -1.69 0.74
C ILE A 44 -12.83 -1.80 -0.45
N SER A 45 -13.79 -0.90 -0.54
CA SER A 45 -14.76 -0.84 -1.64
C SER A 45 -14.41 0.34 -2.55
N ALA A 46 -13.76 0.05 -3.66
CA ALA A 46 -13.37 1.03 -4.67
C ALA A 46 -13.66 0.45 -6.05
N ASP A 47 -14.20 1.28 -6.96
CA ASP A 47 -14.65 0.87 -8.29
C ASP A 47 -13.54 0.28 -9.18
N CYS A 48 -12.28 0.50 -8.84
CA CYS A 48 -11.13 0.13 -9.68
C CYS A 48 -10.56 -1.26 -9.45
N GLY A 49 -10.99 -1.95 -8.40
CA GLY A 49 -10.56 -3.33 -8.13
C GLY A 49 -9.07 -3.50 -7.83
N VAL A 50 -8.28 -2.43 -7.69
CA VAL A 50 -6.85 -2.47 -7.34
C VAL A 50 -6.49 -1.38 -6.32
N ALA A 51 -5.54 -1.69 -5.44
CA ALA A 51 -4.95 -0.78 -4.48
C ALA A 51 -3.44 -0.92 -4.45
N LEU A 52 -2.76 0.11 -3.96
CA LEU A 52 -1.31 0.09 -3.74
C LEU A 52 -1.04 0.03 -2.25
N ILE A 53 -0.30 -0.98 -1.81
CA ILE A 53 0.22 -1.06 -0.44
C ILE A 53 1.63 -0.50 -0.39
N VAL A 54 1.86 0.35 0.60
CA VAL A 54 3.18 0.91 0.92
C VAL A 54 3.48 0.70 2.39
N ARG A 55 4.77 0.67 2.74
CA ARG A 55 5.18 0.72 4.14
C ARG A 55 4.85 2.08 4.75
N PRO A 56 4.39 2.12 6.01
CA PRO A 56 4.07 3.37 6.69
C PRO A 56 5.27 4.30 6.82
N GLU A 57 6.48 3.72 6.88
CA GLU A 57 7.74 4.48 6.93
C GLU A 57 7.99 5.28 5.64
N MET A 58 7.56 4.75 4.50
CA MET A 58 7.76 5.34 3.17
C MET A 58 6.50 6.02 2.63
N ARG A 59 5.39 5.93 3.35
CA ARG A 59 4.12 6.59 2.99
C ARG A 59 4.34 8.04 2.60
N ARG A 60 5.10 8.79 3.41
CA ARG A 60 5.30 10.23 3.20
C ARG A 60 6.06 10.53 1.92
N GLU A 61 7.08 9.72 1.60
CA GLU A 61 7.81 9.81 0.34
C GLU A 61 6.94 9.41 -0.84
N ALA A 62 6.15 8.34 -0.69
CA ALA A 62 5.21 7.90 -1.71
C ALA A 62 4.14 8.97 -1.99
N GLU A 63 3.51 9.56 -0.97
CA GLU A 63 2.52 10.64 -1.13
C GLU A 63 3.12 11.81 -1.93
N LEU A 64 4.30 12.30 -1.54
CA LEU A 64 4.99 13.39 -2.24
C LEU A 64 5.32 13.04 -3.69
N LEU A 65 5.84 11.83 -3.92
CA LEU A 65 6.20 11.34 -5.26
C LEU A 65 4.96 11.20 -6.16
N LEU A 66 3.85 10.73 -5.60
CA LEU A 66 2.58 10.58 -6.29
C LEU A 66 1.99 11.94 -6.65
N GLU A 67 2.01 12.90 -5.73
CA GLU A 67 1.61 14.29 -6.00
C GLU A 67 2.47 14.91 -7.09
N GLU A 68 3.80 14.78 -7.01
CA GLU A 68 4.74 15.32 -8.02
C GLU A 68 4.48 14.73 -9.41
N LYS A 69 4.11 13.44 -9.48
CA LYS A 69 3.81 12.75 -10.74
C LYS A 69 2.37 12.92 -11.22
N GLY A 70 1.56 13.68 -10.47
CA GLY A 70 0.15 13.94 -10.77
C GLY A 70 -0.71 12.68 -10.69
N VAL A 71 -0.50 11.87 -9.66
CA VAL A 71 -1.28 10.65 -9.40
C VAL A 71 -2.27 10.92 -8.26
N PRO A 72 -3.56 11.15 -8.55
CA PRO A 72 -4.55 11.37 -7.52
C PRO A 72 -4.81 10.07 -6.75
N LEU A 73 -4.67 10.15 -5.43
CA LEU A 73 -5.12 9.14 -4.49
C LEU A 73 -6.60 9.41 -4.18
N ASP A 74 -7.41 8.36 -4.17
CA ASP A 74 -8.80 8.42 -3.72
C ASP A 74 -8.85 8.51 -2.18
N GLY A 75 -7.93 7.80 -1.53
CA GLY A 75 -7.78 7.79 -0.08
C GLY A 75 -6.58 6.96 0.37
N VAL A 76 -6.22 7.13 1.64
CA VAL A 76 -5.15 6.36 2.30
C VAL A 76 -5.74 5.67 3.52
N HIS A 77 -5.66 4.34 3.54
CA HIS A 77 -6.12 3.51 4.66
C HIS A 77 -4.93 2.92 5.38
N HIS A 78 -4.66 3.41 6.60
CA HIS A 78 -3.64 2.84 7.46
C HIS A 78 -4.20 1.58 8.15
N ILE A 79 -3.67 0.42 7.79
CA ILE A 79 -4.10 -0.88 8.32
C ILE A 79 -2.99 -1.45 9.19
N VAL A 80 -3.33 -1.69 10.46
CA VAL A 80 -2.45 -2.39 11.41
C VAL A 80 -3.03 -3.79 11.64
N ARG A 81 -2.23 -4.82 11.36
CA ARG A 81 -2.63 -6.22 11.59
C ARG A 81 -1.66 -6.88 12.55
N GLU A 82 -2.18 -7.85 13.29
CA GLU A 82 -1.42 -8.65 14.25
C GLU A 82 -1.54 -10.15 13.88
N GLY A 83 -0.46 -10.91 14.08
CA GLY A 83 -0.48 -12.36 13.96
C GLY A 83 -0.49 -12.91 12.52
N ARG A 84 -1.50 -13.72 12.18
CA ARG A 84 -1.55 -14.49 10.90
C ARG A 84 -1.84 -13.60 9.69
N GLU A 85 -2.66 -12.57 9.85
CA GLU A 85 -2.96 -11.61 8.77
C GLU A 85 -1.72 -10.81 8.39
N ALA A 86 -0.95 -10.32 9.38
CA ALA A 86 0.31 -9.62 9.14
C ALA A 86 1.27 -10.42 8.22
N ASN A 87 1.35 -11.73 8.40
CA ASN A 87 2.20 -12.61 7.60
C ASN A 87 1.78 -12.71 6.12
N LEU A 88 0.47 -12.68 5.82
CA LEU A 88 -0.03 -12.68 4.44
C LEU A 88 0.41 -11.42 3.69
N TRP A 89 0.30 -10.26 4.33
CA TRP A 89 0.66 -8.98 3.75
C TRP A 89 2.17 -8.83 3.63
N LYS A 90 2.93 -9.27 4.65
CA LYS A 90 4.38 -9.34 4.60
C LYS A 90 4.87 -10.16 3.40
N ARG A 91 4.26 -11.33 3.16
CA ARG A 91 4.59 -12.18 2.00
C ARG A 91 4.26 -11.53 0.66
N LEU A 92 3.24 -10.68 0.58
CA LEU A 92 2.95 -9.91 -0.64
C LEU A 92 4.00 -8.83 -0.88
N LEU A 93 4.52 -8.20 0.18
CA LEU A 93 5.59 -7.20 0.11
C LEU A 93 6.99 -7.79 -0.12
N GLU A 94 7.19 -9.07 0.17
CA GLU A 94 8.45 -9.80 -0.03
C GLU A 94 8.47 -10.70 -1.29
N ALA A 95 7.39 -10.71 -2.10
CA ALA A 95 7.26 -11.52 -3.32
C ALA A 95 7.51 -10.70 -4.60
#